data_AF-A0A7X0WGS2-F1
#
_entry.id   AF-A0A7X0WGS2-F1
#
_cell.length_a   1.000
_cell.length_b   1.000
_cell.length_c   1.000
_cell.angle_alpha   90.00
_cell.angle_beta   90.00
_cell.angle_gamma   90.00
#
_symmetry.space_group_name_H-M   'P 1'
#
loop_
_entity.id
_entity.type
_entity.pdbx_description
1 polymer ?
#
loop_
_entity_poly.entity_id
_entity_poly.type
_entity_poly.pdbx_seq_one_letter_code
_entity_poly.pdbx_strand_id
1 'polypeptide(L)'
;MSEFKVGDIITGKVAGIQGYGAFVALDDKTQGLVHISEIHHGFVKDVHDFLEVGQEVKVKILEINNENNKISLSIRATEEAPARAKQEPRKTQTSSTPDEGFNTLRDKLQEWVDKADK
;
A
#
# COMPACT_ATOMS: atom_id res chain seq x y z
N MET A 1 -3.22 19.46 9.79
CA MET A 1 -1.82 19.08 9.51
C MET A 1 -1.72 17.61 9.82
N SER A 2 -1.43 16.78 8.83
CA SER A 2 -1.18 15.36 9.05
C SER A 2 0.05 15.25 9.96
N GLU A 3 -0.15 14.80 11.21
CA GLU A 3 0.88 14.75 12.24
C GLU A 3 1.79 13.55 11.98
N PHE A 4 2.76 13.72 11.09
CA PHE A 4 3.79 12.72 10.84
C PHE A 4 4.77 12.66 12.02
N LYS A 5 5.12 11.44 12.44
CA LYS A 5 6.09 11.20 13.52
C LYS A 5 7.28 10.41 13.01
N VAL A 6 8.46 10.68 13.56
CA VAL A 6 9.63 9.85 13.27
C VAL A 6 9.36 8.42 13.74
N GLY A 7 9.62 7.45 12.88
CA GLY A 7 9.37 6.04 13.10
C GLY A 7 8.02 5.52 12.58
N ASP A 8 7.12 6.40 12.16
CA ASP A 8 5.82 6.00 11.62
C ASP A 8 5.98 5.34 10.24
N ILE A 9 5.11 4.37 9.93
CA ILE A 9 5.10 3.65 8.66
C ILE A 9 3.86 4.09 7.89
N ILE A 10 4.10 4.72 6.76
CA ILE A 10 3.04 5.26 5.92
C ILE A 10 3.16 4.73 4.50
N THR A 11 2.05 4.79 3.78
CA THR A 11 1.99 4.38 2.37
C THR A 11 1.99 5.64 1.53
N GLY A 12 2.86 5.70 0.53
CA GLY A 12 3.00 6.85 -0.37
C GLY A 12 3.18 6.42 -1.82
N LYS A 13 2.97 7.36 -2.73
CA LYS A 13 3.08 7.12 -4.18
C LYS A 13 4.39 7.64 -4.70
N VAL A 14 5.13 6.83 -5.46
CA VAL A 14 6.37 7.26 -6.09
C VAL A 14 6.06 8.36 -7.12
N ALA A 15 6.51 9.57 -6.87
CA ALA A 15 6.35 10.71 -7.77
C ALA A 15 7.43 10.76 -8.84
N GLY A 16 8.62 10.24 -8.54
CA GLY A 16 9.75 10.24 -9.47
C GLY A 16 10.95 9.48 -8.92
N ILE A 17 11.83 9.05 -9.81
CA ILE A 17 13.05 8.31 -9.48
C ILE A 17 14.24 9.06 -10.04
N GLN A 18 15.29 9.19 -9.25
CA GLN A 18 16.58 9.76 -9.64
C GLN A 18 17.71 8.77 -9.33
N GLY A 19 18.89 8.98 -9.93
CA GLY A 19 20.04 8.08 -9.73
C GLY A 19 20.54 7.99 -8.28
N TYR A 20 20.17 8.93 -7.41
CA TYR A 20 20.53 8.94 -6.00
C TYR A 20 19.38 8.49 -5.06
N GLY A 21 18.17 8.25 -5.57
CA GLY A 21 17.02 7.94 -4.73
C GLY A 21 15.66 8.07 -5.42
N ALA A 22 14.58 7.92 -4.66
CA ALA A 22 13.21 8.04 -5.15
C ALA A 22 12.40 9.06 -4.33
N PHE A 23 11.54 9.80 -5.02
CA PHE A 23 10.61 10.75 -4.42
C PHE A 23 9.27 10.07 -4.21
N VAL A 24 8.79 10.11 -2.97
CA VAL A 24 7.50 9.54 -2.59
C VAL A 24 6.62 10.66 -2.08
N ALA A 25 5.47 10.86 -2.75
CA ALA A 25 4.42 11.75 -2.29
C ALA A 25 3.61 11.04 -1.20
N LEU A 26 3.59 11.62 -0.01
CA LEU A 26 2.87 11.11 1.15
C LEU A 26 1.50 11.78 1.30
N ASP A 27 1.46 13.08 1.02
CA ASP A 27 0.28 13.95 1.10
C ASP A 27 0.41 15.04 0.02
N ASP A 28 -0.66 15.83 -0.20
CA ASP A 28 -0.74 16.88 -1.23
C ASP A 28 0.35 17.96 -1.07
N LYS A 29 0.81 18.18 0.17
CA LYS A 29 1.82 19.20 0.52
C LYS A 29 3.14 18.64 1.02
N THR A 30 3.25 17.32 1.18
CA THR A 30 4.40 16.70 1.84
C THR A 30 5.01 15.62 0.96
N GLN A 31 6.29 15.80 0.64
CA GLN A 31 7.06 14.85 -0.16
C GLN A 31 8.26 14.37 0.65
N GLY A 32 8.53 13.07 0.53
CA GLY A 32 9.71 12.47 1.10
C GLY A 32 10.68 11.97 0.05
N LEU A 33 11.95 11.92 0.43
CA LEU A 33 13.03 11.36 -0.36
C LEU A 33 13.49 10.05 0.29
N VAL A 34 13.50 8.98 -0.49
CA VAL A 34 14.16 7.72 -0.15
C VAL A 34 15.53 7.73 -0.81
N HIS A 35 16.59 7.65 -0.01
CA HIS A 35 17.95 7.57 -0.53
C HIS A 35 18.24 6.19 -1.13
N ILE A 36 19.09 6.07 -2.15
CA ILE A 36 19.41 4.77 -2.79
C ILE A 36 19.90 3.70 -1.80
N SER A 37 20.67 4.11 -0.78
CA SER A 37 21.15 3.24 0.30
C SER A 37 20.05 2.75 1.26
N GLU A 38 18.88 3.38 1.15
CA GLU A 38 17.72 3.21 2.01
C GLU A 38 16.60 2.43 1.29
N ILE A 39 16.81 2.11 0.01
CA ILE A 39 15.93 1.28 -0.83
C ILE A 39 16.16 -0.20 -0.54
N HIS A 40 17.41 -0.65 -0.47
CA HIS A 40 17.75 -2.06 -0.27
C HIS A 40 19.12 -2.19 0.44
N HIS A 41 19.35 -3.30 1.16
CA HIS A 41 20.62 -3.60 1.86
C HIS A 41 21.77 -4.04 0.94
N GLY A 42 21.68 -3.80 -0.37
CA GLY A 42 22.62 -4.30 -1.38
C GLY A 42 23.00 -3.26 -2.42
N PHE A 43 23.83 -3.67 -3.38
CA PHE A 43 24.19 -2.82 -4.52
C PHE A 43 23.00 -2.70 -5.46
N VAL A 44 22.34 -1.54 -5.43
CA VAL A 44 21.27 -1.20 -6.37
C VAL A 44 21.91 -0.67 -7.65
N LYS A 45 21.86 -1.47 -8.71
CA LYS A 45 22.38 -1.08 -10.03
C LYS A 45 21.49 -0.03 -10.70
N ASP A 46 20.18 -0.23 -10.57
CA ASP A 46 19.15 0.63 -11.13
C ASP A 46 17.97 0.72 -10.16
N VAL A 47 17.60 1.95 -9.77
CA VAL A 47 16.47 2.17 -8.84
C VAL A 47 15.13 1.79 -9.49
N HIS A 48 15.04 1.87 -10.81
CA HIS A 48 13.85 1.50 -11.59
C HIS A 48 13.47 0.02 -11.49
N ASP A 49 14.42 -0.85 -11.12
CA ASP A 49 14.13 -2.29 -10.94
C ASP A 49 13.37 -2.56 -9.63
N PHE A 50 13.55 -1.68 -8.63
CA PHE A 50 12.96 -1.81 -7.29
C PHE A 50 11.71 -0.94 -7.11
N LEU A 51 11.61 0.15 -7.86
CA LEU A 51 10.55 1.15 -7.74
C LEU A 51 10.08 1.60 -9.10
N GLU A 52 8.77 1.79 -9.25
CA GLU A 52 8.18 2.37 -10.46
C GLU A 52 7.48 3.70 -10.17
N VAL A 53 7.59 4.67 -11.08
CA VAL A 53 6.88 5.95 -10.96
C VAL A 53 5.37 5.70 -10.99
N GLY A 54 4.68 6.14 -9.95
CA GLY A 54 3.26 5.93 -9.76
C GLY A 54 2.90 4.68 -8.95
N GLN A 55 3.87 3.86 -8.58
CA GLN A 55 3.68 2.73 -7.67
C GLN A 55 3.41 3.22 -6.25
N GLU A 56 2.57 2.49 -5.53
CA GLU A 56 2.29 2.71 -4.12
C GLU A 56 3.22 1.86 -3.27
N VAL A 57 3.98 2.49 -2.37
CA VAL A 57 5.04 1.86 -1.57
C VAL A 57 4.93 2.24 -0.11
N LYS A 58 5.30 1.31 0.77
CA LYS A 58 5.38 1.56 2.21
C LYS A 58 6.76 2.08 2.57
N VAL A 59 6.78 3.14 3.34
CA VAL A 59 7.99 3.87 3.73
C VAL A 59 7.92 4.22 5.20
N LYS A 60 9.05 4.11 5.89
CA LYS A 60 9.20 4.53 7.28
C LYS A 60 9.84 5.90 7.35
N ILE A 61 9.31 6.75 8.22
CA ILE A 61 9.87 8.07 8.47
C ILE A 61 11.12 7.94 9.34
N LEU A 62 12.26 8.39 8.83
CA LEU A 62 13.51 8.47 9.60
C LEU A 62 13.69 9.84 10.24
N GLU A 63 13.38 10.90 9.49
CA GLU A 63 13.59 12.27 9.93
C GLU A 63 12.59 13.21 9.26
N ILE A 64 12.12 14.22 9.99
CA ILE A 64 11.18 15.23 9.50
C ILE A 64 11.86 16.59 9.55
N ASN A 65 12.04 17.22 8.39
CA ASN A 65 12.52 18.59 8.30
C ASN A 65 11.34 19.55 8.11
N ASN A 66 10.92 20.18 9.20
CA ASN A 66 9.76 21.08 9.24
C ASN A 66 10.01 22.42 8.52
N GLU A 67 11.26 22.80 8.30
CA GLU A 67 11.63 24.05 7.62
C GLU A 67 11.34 23.97 6.11
N ASN A 68 11.56 22.80 5.51
CA ASN A 68 11.44 22.59 4.07
C ASN A 68 10.30 21.65 3.66
N ASN A 69 9.49 21.17 4.62
CA ASN A 69 8.45 20.14 4.40
C ASN A 69 9.01 18.87 3.71
N LYS A 70 10.29 18.56 3.95
CA LYS A 70 10.96 17.38 3.40
C LYS A 70 11.09 16.32 4.48
N ILE A 71 10.83 15.07 4.11
CA ILE A 71 10.90 13.93 5.01
C ILE A 71 11.91 12.92 4.47
N SER A 72 12.85 12.48 5.29
CA SER A 72 13.76 11.40 4.95
C SER A 72 13.06 10.07 5.21
N LEU A 73 12.94 9.26 4.17
CA LEU A 73 12.17 8.03 4.17
C LEU A 73 13.05 6.81 3.92
N SER A 74 12.64 5.66 4.46
CA SER A 74 13.34 4.39 4.30
C SER A 74 12.38 3.28 3.91
N ILE A 75 12.73 2.54 2.85
CA ILE A 75 11.97 1.35 2.43
C ILE A 75 12.51 0.13 3.18
N ARG A 76 13.84 -0.03 3.23
CA ARG A 76 14.48 -1.17 3.92
C ARG A 76 14.06 -1.29 5.38
N ALA A 77 13.84 -0.17 6.08
CA ALA A 77 13.41 -0.19 7.48
C ALA A 77 11.96 -0.66 7.69
N THR A 78 11.19 -0.85 6.62
CA THR A 78 9.88 -1.51 6.66
C THR A 78 9.97 -3.03 6.43
N GLU A 79 11.04 -3.53 5.79
CA GLU A 79 11.27 -4.98 5.62
C GLU A 79 11.62 -5.67 6.96
N GLU A 80 12.26 -4.97 7.90
CA GLU A 80 12.69 -5.54 9.19
C GLU A 80 11.59 -5.63 10.27
N ALA A 81 10.40 -5.06 10.07
CA ALA A 81 9.35 -5.09 11.10
C ALA A 81 7.96 -5.41 10.51
N PRO A 82 7.39 -6.61 10.79
CA PRO A 82 6.02 -6.91 10.41
C PRO A 82 5.08 -6.27 11.44
N ALA A 83 4.62 -5.04 11.21
CA ALA A 83 3.60 -4.46 12.08
C ALA A 83 2.65 -3.48 11.36
N ARG A 84 1.45 -4.01 11.09
CA ARG A 84 0.17 -3.50 11.62
C ARG A 84 -0.31 -2.09 11.17
N ALA A 85 -1.13 -2.14 10.11
CA ALA A 85 -2.48 -1.53 9.99
C ALA A 85 -2.73 -0.06 10.37
N LYS A 86 -3.03 0.77 9.35
CA LYS A 86 -4.24 1.63 9.24
C LYS A 86 -4.39 2.06 7.75
N GLN A 87 -5.31 1.46 6.98
CA GLN A 87 -6.58 2.03 6.46
C GLN A 87 -6.35 3.29 5.59
N GLU A 88 -6.75 3.32 4.32
CA GLU A 88 -8.17 3.33 3.88
C GLU A 88 -8.50 2.37 2.71
N PRO A 89 -9.61 1.60 2.79
CA PRO A 89 -10.31 1.13 1.61
C PRO A 89 -11.22 2.26 1.13
N ARG A 90 -10.81 3.00 0.08
CA ARG A 90 -11.75 3.86 -0.66
C ARG A 90 -11.73 3.54 -2.14
N LYS A 91 -12.36 2.42 -2.48
CA LYS A 91 -13.36 2.40 -3.55
C LYS A 91 -14.54 1.55 -3.10
N THR A 92 -15.43 2.16 -2.32
CA THR A 92 -16.86 1.87 -2.43
C THR A 92 -17.27 2.24 -3.85
N GLN A 93 -17.20 1.29 -4.78
CA GLN A 93 -18.10 1.28 -5.93
C GLN A 93 -19.32 0.47 -5.51
N THR A 94 -20.23 1.14 -4.82
CA THR A 94 -21.64 0.81 -4.88
C THR A 94 -22.13 1.26 -6.24
N SER A 95 -22.12 0.34 -7.20
CA SER A 95 -22.84 0.40 -8.50
C SER A 95 -22.50 -0.94 -9.19
N SER A 96 -23.39 -1.87 -9.47
CA SER A 96 -24.85 -1.87 -9.53
C SER A 96 -25.32 -3.34 -9.52
N THR A 97 -26.57 -3.57 -9.13
CA THR A 97 -27.41 -4.77 -9.37
C THR A 97 -26.95 -6.13 -8.80
N PRO A 98 -27.67 -6.66 -7.78
CA PRO A 98 -27.65 -8.09 -7.47
C PRO A 98 -28.60 -8.82 -8.41
N ASP A 99 -28.08 -9.36 -9.51
CA ASP A 99 -28.78 -10.40 -10.27
C ASP A 99 -27.83 -11.57 -10.49
N GLU A 100 -28.37 -12.77 -10.28
CA GLU A 100 -27.74 -14.08 -10.53
C GLU A 100 -26.76 -14.65 -9.49
N GLY A 101 -27.13 -14.61 -8.21
CA GLY A 101 -26.41 -15.38 -7.17
C GLY A 101 -27.29 -16.17 -6.19
N PHE A 102 -28.61 -16.00 -6.20
CA PHE A 102 -29.50 -16.57 -5.16
C PHE A 102 -30.37 -17.75 -5.62
N ASN A 103 -30.33 -18.16 -6.89
CA ASN A 103 -31.26 -19.18 -7.40
C ASN A 103 -30.65 -20.57 -7.69
N THR A 104 -29.36 -20.80 -7.45
CA THR A 104 -28.73 -22.12 -7.72
C THR A 104 -28.44 -22.96 -6.47
N LEU A 105 -28.66 -22.39 -5.27
CA LEU A 105 -28.50 -23.12 -4.00
C LEU A 105 -29.83 -23.64 -3.44
N ARG A 106 -30.96 -23.14 -3.95
CA ARG A 106 -32.31 -23.62 -3.61
C ARG A 106 -32.70 -24.86 -4.41
N ASP A 107 -32.08 -25.06 -5.58
CA ASP A 107 -32.30 -26.23 -6.45
C ASP A 107 -31.63 -27.49 -5.88
N LYS A 108 -30.45 -27.35 -5.26
CA LYS A 108 -29.71 -28.49 -4.67
C LYS A 108 -30.23 -28.99 -3.31
N LEU A 109 -31.15 -28.29 -2.66
CA LEU A 109 -31.75 -28.74 -1.40
C LEU A 109 -32.98 -29.65 -1.60
N GLN A 110 -33.54 -29.70 -2.81
CA GLN A 110 -34.73 -30.51 -3.11
C GLN A 110 -34.40 -31.99 -3.39
N GLU A 111 -33.16 -32.31 -3.78
CA GLU A 111 -32.74 -33.67 -4.15
C GLU A 111 -32.54 -34.62 -2.95
N TRP A 112 -32.52 -34.09 -1.72
CA TRP A 112 -32.28 -34.89 -0.51
C TRP A 112 -33.56 -35.25 0.25
N VAL A 113 -34.73 -34.79 -0.21
CA VAL A 113 -36.03 -35.07 0.44
C VAL A 113 -36.74 -36.31 -0.13
N ASP A 114 -36.36 -36.78 -1.32
CA ASP A 114 -36.98 -37.94 -1.98
C ASP A 114 -36.33 -39.29 -1.58
N LYS A 115 -35.10 -39.28 -1.04
CA LYS A 115 -34.35 -40.51 -0.73
C LYS A 115 -34.62 -41.10 0.66
N ALA A 116 -35.64 -40.62 1.37
CA ALA A 116 -35.95 -41.03 2.75
C ALA A 116 -37.16 -41.96 2.88
N ASP A 117 -37.85 -42.33 1.79
CA ASP A 117 -38.88 -43.38 1.81
C ASP A 117 -38.52 -44.51 0.83
N LYS A 118 -37.59 -45.37 1.24
CA LYS A 118 -37.59 -46.80 0.90
C LYS A 118 -36.81 -47.60 1.95
#